data_AF-A0A529PDG9-F1
#
_entry.id   AF-A0A529PDG9-F1
#
_cell.length_a   1.000
_cell.length_b   1.000
_cell.length_c   1.000
_cell.angle_alpha   90.00
_cell.angle_beta   90.00
_cell.angle_gamma   90.00
#
_symmetry.space_group_name_H-M   'P 1'
#
loop_
_entity.id
_entity.type
_entity.pdbx_description
1 polymer ?
#
loop_
_entity_poly.entity_id
_entity_poly.type
_entity_poly.pdbx_seq_one_letter_code
_entity_poly.pdbx_strand_id
1 'polypeptide(L)'
;MAMTAVARETVFALRRQIAKIEGTLPERLAAPAGASPDDIADVTVVRRGLAVASHDAFLRTGVEPLDAALGGGLPKTALSEIHGTETRDAGAVAGFALSLAGLILARQPGLPVLWVGTSEIFREAGFPYAGGLRSLFGIAPEQLLFSEAPRLLDALW
;
A
#
# COMPACT_ATOMS: atom_id res chain seq x y z
N MET A 1 -28.26 -3.57 -6.57
CA MET A 1 -27.72 -4.29 -5.39
C MET A 1 -27.59 -5.80 -5.61
N ALA A 2 -28.58 -6.51 -6.16
CA ALA A 2 -28.47 -7.96 -6.41
C ALA A 2 -27.38 -8.35 -7.44
N MET A 3 -27.25 -7.63 -8.56
CA MET A 3 -26.23 -7.95 -9.58
C MET A 3 -24.79 -7.85 -9.09
N THR A 4 -24.50 -6.89 -8.18
CA THR A 4 -23.16 -6.68 -7.62
C THR A 4 -22.77 -7.79 -6.64
N ALA A 5 -23.75 -8.36 -5.93
CA ALA A 5 -23.56 -9.52 -5.06
C ALA A 5 -23.30 -10.79 -5.88
N VAL A 6 -24.08 -11.03 -6.94
CA VAL A 6 -23.91 -12.17 -7.87
C VAL A 6 -22.55 -12.12 -8.58
N ALA A 7 -22.07 -10.93 -8.94
CA ALA A 7 -20.73 -10.74 -9.53
C ALA A 7 -19.61 -11.11 -8.53
N ARG A 8 -19.74 -10.72 -7.25
CA ARG A 8 -18.78 -11.10 -6.20
C ARG A 8 -18.78 -12.59 -5.93
N GLU A 9 -19.94 -13.23 -5.83
CA GLU A 9 -20.06 -14.68 -5.64
C GLU A 9 -19.41 -15.46 -6.79
N THR A 10 -19.60 -15.00 -8.02
CA THR A 10 -18.97 -15.61 -9.20
C THR A 10 -17.44 -15.51 -9.12
N VAL A 11 -16.89 -14.37 -8.70
CA VAL A 11 -15.44 -14.18 -8.52
C VAL A 11 -14.89 -15.08 -7.41
N PHE A 12 -15.60 -15.22 -6.28
CA PHE A 12 -15.17 -16.11 -5.19
C PHE A 12 -15.21 -17.59 -5.61
N ALA A 13 -16.26 -18.01 -6.33
CA ALA A 13 -16.35 -19.35 -6.88
C ALA A 13 -15.20 -19.65 -7.84
N LEU A 14 -14.88 -18.70 -8.74
CA LEU A 14 -13.81 -18.84 -9.71
C LEU A 14 -12.44 -18.97 -9.04
N ARG A 15 -12.14 -18.11 -8.05
CA ARG A 15 -10.87 -18.19 -7.29
C ARG A 15 -10.71 -19.52 -6.55
N ARG A 16 -11.80 -20.05 -5.99
CA ARG A 16 -11.78 -21.37 -5.34
C ARG A 16 -11.54 -22.50 -6.34
N GLN A 17 -12.05 -22.37 -7.55
CA GLN A 17 -11.86 -23.35 -8.62
C GLN A 17 -10.43 -23.34 -9.16
N ILE A 18 -9.85 -22.16 -9.34
CA ILE A 18 -8.43 -21.97 -9.68
C ILE A 18 -7.55 -22.59 -8.60
N ALA A 19 -7.78 -22.24 -7.33
CA ALA A 19 -7.07 -22.82 -6.18
C ALA A 19 -7.13 -24.36 -6.12
N LYS A 20 -8.28 -24.95 -6.48
CA LYS A 20 -8.45 -26.41 -6.54
C LYS A 20 -7.65 -27.03 -7.69
N ILE A 21 -7.61 -26.37 -8.84
CA ILE A 21 -6.84 -26.84 -10.02
C ILE A 21 -5.34 -26.71 -9.76
N GLU A 22 -4.92 -25.61 -9.13
CA GLU A 22 -3.52 -25.28 -8.85
C GLU A 22 -3.00 -25.94 -7.56
N GLY A 23 -3.81 -26.72 -6.85
CA GLY A 23 -3.44 -27.42 -5.62
C GLY A 23 -3.04 -26.49 -4.46
N THR A 24 -3.33 -25.19 -4.57
CA THR A 24 -2.87 -24.16 -3.64
C THR A 24 -4.09 -23.55 -2.96
N LEU A 25 -4.28 -23.82 -1.66
CA LEU A 25 -5.37 -23.24 -0.87
C LEU A 25 -5.28 -21.71 -0.85
N PRO A 26 -6.41 -20.98 -0.75
CA PRO A 26 -6.39 -19.54 -0.53
C PRO A 26 -5.79 -19.22 0.86
N GLU A 27 -4.50 -18.92 0.83
CA GLU A 27 -3.78 -17.95 1.65
C GLU A 27 -4.03 -18.00 3.17
N ARG A 28 -3.32 -18.90 3.87
CA ARG A 28 -3.00 -18.72 5.29
C ARG A 28 -1.61 -18.09 5.45
N LEU A 29 -1.52 -17.09 6.31
CA LEU A 29 -0.30 -16.46 6.80
C LEU A 29 0.52 -17.47 7.61
N ALA A 30 1.29 -18.34 6.94
CA ALA A 30 2.20 -19.26 7.60
C ALA A 30 3.50 -19.39 6.80
N ALA A 31 4.62 -19.41 7.52
CA ALA A 31 5.94 -19.69 6.97
C ALA A 31 6.00 -21.11 6.38
N PRO A 32 6.78 -21.35 5.31
CA PRO A 32 6.90 -22.67 4.70
C PRO A 32 7.55 -23.67 5.66
N ALA A 33 7.09 -24.92 5.63
CA ALA A 33 7.67 -26.00 6.43
C ALA A 33 9.09 -26.31 5.93
N GLY A 34 10.07 -26.24 6.83
CA GLY A 34 11.47 -26.62 6.55
C GLY A 34 12.47 -25.47 6.43
N ALA A 35 12.08 -24.21 6.62
CA ALA A 35 13.03 -23.10 6.66
C ALA A 35 13.84 -23.11 7.97
N SER A 36 15.18 -23.20 7.87
CA SER A 36 16.09 -23.02 8.99
C SER A 36 16.24 -21.52 9.30
N PRO A 37 16.31 -21.08 10.57
CA PRO A 37 16.45 -19.67 10.94
C PRO A 37 17.63 -18.94 10.28
N ASP A 38 18.71 -19.66 9.96
CA ASP A 38 19.93 -19.09 9.41
C ASP A 38 19.89 -18.85 7.90
N ASP A 39 18.96 -19.47 7.15
CA ASP A 39 18.78 -19.24 5.70
C ASP A 39 17.91 -18.01 5.40
N ILE A 40 17.34 -17.37 6.44
CA ILE A 40 16.32 -16.31 6.35
C ILE A 40 16.95 -14.91 6.30
N ALA A 41 18.26 -14.79 6.52
CA ALA A 41 18.93 -13.49 6.62
C ALA A 41 18.92 -12.68 5.31
N ASP A 42 18.62 -13.30 4.16
CA ASP A 42 18.62 -12.64 2.84
C ASP A 42 17.34 -12.88 2.01
N VAL A 43 16.28 -13.45 2.60
CA VAL A 43 15.08 -13.85 1.84
C VAL A 43 13.79 -13.39 2.51
N THR A 44 13.29 -12.24 2.11
CA THR A 44 11.88 -11.89 2.33
C THR A 44 11.02 -12.49 1.22
N VAL A 45 10.21 -13.49 1.58
CA VAL A 45 9.32 -14.18 0.64
C VAL A 45 8.09 -13.31 0.34
N VAL A 46 8.08 -12.62 -0.81
CA VAL A 46 6.87 -12.00 -1.36
C VAL A 46 6.09 -13.07 -2.12
N ARG A 47 4.96 -13.52 -1.57
CA ARG A 47 4.14 -14.54 -2.24
C ARG A 47 3.32 -13.96 -3.38
N ARG A 48 3.91 -13.89 -4.58
CA ARG A 48 3.23 -14.00 -5.89
C ARG A 48 4.17 -14.29 -7.07
N GLY A 49 5.07 -15.25 -6.86
CA GLY A 49 6.10 -15.62 -7.81
C GLY A 49 7.46 -15.49 -7.14
N LEU A 50 8.27 -16.53 -7.26
CA LEU A 50 9.62 -16.62 -6.71
C LEU A 50 10.47 -15.45 -7.22
N ALA A 51 10.56 -14.37 -6.43
CA ALA A 51 11.55 -13.33 -6.61
C ALA A 51 12.15 -13.04 -5.24
N VAL A 52 13.45 -13.26 -5.12
CA VAL A 52 14.26 -12.76 -4.02
C VAL A 52 14.18 -11.24 -4.12
N ALA A 53 13.37 -10.64 -3.25
CA ALA A 53 13.26 -9.20 -3.16
C ALA A 53 14.53 -8.69 -2.45
N SER A 54 15.28 -7.82 -3.12
CA SER A 54 16.43 -7.14 -2.52
C SER A 54 16.03 -6.50 -1.18
N HIS A 55 16.96 -6.38 -0.24
CA HIS A 55 16.76 -5.63 1.00
C HIS A 55 16.23 -4.20 0.76
N ASP A 56 16.53 -3.60 -0.40
CA ASP A 56 16.02 -2.28 -0.79
C ASP A 56 14.60 -2.32 -1.41
N ALA A 57 14.01 -3.49 -1.62
CA ALA A 57 12.64 -3.63 -2.13
C ALA A 57 11.58 -3.23 -1.10
N PHE A 58 11.95 -3.17 0.19
CA PHE A 58 11.05 -2.82 1.28
C PHE A 58 11.39 -1.45 1.88
N LEU A 59 10.34 -0.72 2.23
CA LEU A 59 10.39 0.47 3.04
C LEU A 59 10.20 0.06 4.50
N ARG A 60 11.26 0.13 5.30
CA ARG A 60 11.15 0.03 6.76
C ARG A 60 10.57 1.32 7.33
N THR A 61 9.50 1.18 8.12
CA THR A 61 8.85 2.30 8.81
C THR A 61 9.62 2.74 10.04
N GLY A 62 10.49 1.88 10.58
CA GLY A 62 11.22 2.12 11.84
C GLY A 62 10.39 1.76 13.08
N VAL A 63 9.16 1.27 12.89
CA VAL A 63 8.32 0.72 13.94
C VAL A 63 8.42 -0.80 13.88
N GLU A 64 9.30 -1.38 14.70
CA GLU A 64 9.64 -2.80 14.67
C GLU A 64 8.42 -3.74 14.65
N PRO A 65 7.38 -3.55 15.50
CA PRO A 65 6.20 -4.42 15.47
C PRO A 65 5.42 -4.35 14.14
N LEU A 66 5.39 -3.18 13.50
CA LEU A 66 4.70 -2.97 12.22
C LEU A 66 5.50 -3.57 11.08
N ASP A 67 6.81 -3.30 11.04
CA ASP A 67 7.70 -3.84 10.02
C ASP A 67 7.71 -5.38 10.08
N ALA A 68 7.76 -5.97 11.28
CA ALA A 68 7.65 -7.41 11.46
C ALA A 68 6.30 -7.98 10.96
N ALA A 69 5.19 -7.31 11.27
CA ALA A 69 3.86 -7.72 10.81
C ALA A 69 3.70 -7.67 9.28
N LEU A 70 4.45 -6.78 8.60
CA LEU A 70 4.49 -6.66 7.15
C LEU A 70 5.56 -7.55 6.49
N GLY A 71 6.30 -8.36 7.26
CA GLY A 71 7.36 -9.23 6.73
C GLY A 71 8.69 -8.53 6.46
N GLY A 72 8.98 -7.43 7.17
CA GLY A 72 10.23 -6.66 7.06
C GLY A 72 10.05 -5.23 6.53
N GLY A 73 8.82 -4.80 6.29
CA GLY A 73 8.47 -3.44 5.86
C GLY A 73 7.43 -3.42 4.73
N LEU A 74 7.12 -2.21 4.23
CA LEU A 74 6.16 -2.04 3.14
C LEU A 74 6.86 -2.27 1.77
N PRO A 75 6.34 -3.14 0.89
CA PRO A 75 6.92 -3.33 -0.44
C PRO A 75 6.83 -2.05 -1.29
N LYS A 76 7.96 -1.58 -1.84
CA LYS A 76 8.01 -0.35 -2.67
C LYS A 76 7.38 -0.55 -4.05
N THR A 77 7.43 -1.76 -4.59
CA THR A 77 6.93 -2.12 -5.93
C THR A 77 5.61 -2.90 -5.85
N ALA A 78 4.68 -2.40 -5.05
CA ALA A 78 3.37 -3.01 -4.86
C ALA A 78 2.28 -1.96 -4.65
N LEU A 79 1.02 -2.38 -4.76
CA LEU A 79 -0.12 -1.57 -4.36
C LEU A 79 -0.40 -1.80 -2.86
N SER A 80 -0.43 -0.71 -2.09
CA SER A 80 -0.77 -0.74 -0.67
C SER A 80 -2.09 -0.01 -0.45
N GLU A 81 -2.97 -0.60 0.35
CA GLU A 81 -4.27 -0.03 0.69
C GLU A 81 -4.31 0.32 2.18
N ILE A 82 -4.67 1.56 2.50
CA ILE A 82 -4.73 2.08 3.87
C ILE A 82 -6.17 2.49 4.14
N HIS A 83 -6.76 1.92 5.18
CA HIS A 83 -8.16 2.16 5.54
C HIS A 83 -8.25 2.93 6.86
N GLY A 84 -9.05 3.99 6.86
CA GLY A 84 -9.64 4.54 8.07
C GLY A 84 -10.92 3.79 8.43
N THR A 85 -11.33 3.84 9.69
CA THR A 85 -12.60 3.22 10.11
C THR A 85 -13.80 4.01 9.66
N GLU A 86 -13.66 5.33 9.62
CA GLU A 86 -14.71 6.26 9.24
C GLU A 86 -14.17 7.36 8.33
N THR A 87 -15.05 8.05 7.61
CA THR A 87 -14.65 9.16 6.72
C THR A 87 -13.91 10.28 7.46
N ARG A 88 -14.19 10.48 8.75
CA ARG A 88 -13.48 11.48 9.58
C ARG A 88 -12.00 11.16 9.79
N ASP A 89 -11.61 9.89 9.60
CA ASP A 89 -10.22 9.44 9.73
C ASP A 89 -9.39 9.80 8.49
N ALA A 90 -9.98 10.40 7.45
CA ALA A 90 -9.29 10.75 6.21
C ALA A 90 -8.01 11.55 6.45
N GLY A 91 -8.01 12.48 7.41
CA GLY A 91 -6.81 13.24 7.78
C GLY A 91 -5.70 12.36 8.39
N ALA A 92 -6.07 11.39 9.22
CA ALA A 92 -5.12 10.46 9.83
C ALA A 92 -4.54 9.48 8.78
N VAL A 93 -5.39 8.96 7.89
CA VAL A 93 -4.99 8.08 6.78
C VAL A 93 -4.06 8.83 5.81
N ALA A 94 -4.43 10.05 5.43
CA ALA A 94 -3.60 10.90 4.58
C ALA A 94 -2.26 11.23 5.25
N GLY A 95 -2.27 11.58 6.53
CA GLY A 95 -1.05 11.82 7.30
C GLY A 95 -0.15 10.59 7.37
N PHE A 96 -0.72 9.40 7.56
CA PHE A 96 0.05 8.15 7.54
C PHE A 96 0.67 7.88 6.16
N ALA A 97 -0.09 8.08 5.08
CA ALA A 97 0.43 7.97 3.72
C ALA A 97 1.56 8.99 3.45
N LEU A 98 1.42 10.23 3.92
CA LEU A 98 2.47 11.26 3.82
C LEU A 98 3.71 10.93 4.65
N SER A 99 3.56 10.31 5.82
CA SER A 99 4.70 9.79 6.61
C SER A 99 5.47 8.72 5.83
N LEU A 100 4.76 7.78 5.19
CA LEU A 100 5.40 6.76 4.35
C LEU A 100 6.12 7.38 3.15
N ALA A 101 5.49 8.35 2.48
CA ALA A 101 6.12 9.08 1.38
C ALA A 101 7.37 9.85 1.85
N GLY A 102 7.30 10.52 3.01
CA GLY A 102 8.43 11.19 3.64
C GLY A 102 9.61 10.25 3.91
N LEU A 103 9.35 9.04 4.40
CA LEU A 103 10.39 8.01 4.60
C LEU A 103 11.03 7.52 3.31
N ILE A 104 10.31 7.52 2.19
CA ILE A 104 10.86 7.22 0.87
C ILE A 104 11.73 8.39 0.41
N LEU A 105 11.20 9.61 0.46
CA LEU A 105 11.88 10.83 0.00
C LEU A 105 13.14 11.15 0.81
N ALA A 106 13.18 10.82 2.10
CA ALA A 106 14.36 10.98 2.94
C ALA A 106 15.54 10.10 2.47
N ARG A 107 15.26 8.95 1.83
CA ARG A 107 16.27 8.06 1.25
C ARG A 107 16.58 8.38 -0.21
N GLN A 108 15.63 8.98 -0.92
CA GLN A 108 15.72 9.32 -2.35
C GLN A 108 15.18 10.74 -2.58
N PRO A 109 15.99 11.77 -2.29
CA PRO A 109 15.56 13.15 -2.43
C PRO A 109 15.31 13.51 -3.89
N GLY A 110 14.34 14.41 -4.12
CA GLY A 110 14.03 14.94 -5.46
C GLY A 110 13.01 14.13 -6.26
N LEU A 111 12.51 13.00 -5.75
CA LEU A 111 11.39 12.31 -6.38
C LEU A 111 10.08 13.11 -6.22
N PRO A 112 9.22 13.14 -7.25
CA PRO A 112 7.88 13.70 -7.13
C PRO A 112 6.94 12.72 -6.41
N VAL A 113 5.92 13.25 -5.74
CA VAL A 113 4.80 12.50 -5.18
C VAL A 113 3.54 12.91 -5.93
N LEU A 114 2.87 11.96 -6.56
CA LEU A 114 1.59 12.19 -7.22
C LEU A 114 0.45 11.92 -6.22
N TRP A 115 -0.33 12.95 -5.91
CA TRP A 115 -1.50 12.88 -5.04
C TRP A 115 -2.77 12.95 -5.89
N VAL A 116 -3.39 11.79 -6.10
CA VAL A 116 -4.60 11.64 -6.92
C VAL A 116 -5.83 11.60 -6.01
N GLY A 117 -6.85 12.37 -6.35
CA GLY A 117 -8.13 12.37 -5.62
C GLY A 117 -9.27 12.83 -6.51
N THR A 118 -10.51 12.56 -6.08
CA THR A 118 -11.69 13.09 -6.77
C THR A 118 -11.95 14.55 -6.42
N SER A 119 -12.72 15.24 -7.25
CA SER A 119 -13.19 16.60 -6.94
C SER A 119 -13.96 16.67 -5.61
N GLU A 120 -14.75 15.65 -5.26
CA GLU A 120 -15.48 15.65 -3.98
C GLU A 120 -14.54 15.53 -2.78
N ILE A 121 -13.55 14.63 -2.82
CA ILE A 121 -12.68 14.42 -1.65
C ILE A 121 -11.84 15.67 -1.37
N PHE A 122 -11.36 16.39 -2.39
CA PHE A 122 -10.63 17.64 -2.18
C PHE A 122 -11.52 18.79 -1.71
N ARG A 123 -12.81 18.78 -2.02
CA ARG A 123 -13.75 19.76 -1.47
C ARG A 123 -14.07 19.51 0.00
N GLU A 124 -14.17 18.24 0.40
CA GLU A 124 -14.53 17.86 1.78
C GLU A 124 -13.32 17.85 2.72
N ALA A 125 -12.24 17.16 2.33
CA ALA A 125 -11.06 16.96 3.17
C ALA A 125 -9.99 18.03 2.95
N GLY A 126 -10.11 18.82 1.87
CA GLY A 126 -9.10 19.80 1.48
C GLY A 126 -7.84 19.17 0.91
N PHE A 127 -6.77 19.97 0.86
CA PHE A 127 -5.45 19.56 0.43
C PHE A 127 -4.50 19.44 1.61
N PRO A 128 -3.43 18.62 1.52
CA PRO A 128 -2.34 18.63 2.48
C PRO A 128 -1.79 20.05 2.71
N TYR A 129 -1.67 20.43 3.98
CA TYR A 129 -1.19 21.76 4.35
C TYR A 129 0.32 21.90 4.07
N ALA A 130 0.70 22.83 3.20
CA ALA A 130 2.08 23.02 2.75
C ALA A 130 3.09 23.21 3.89
N GLY A 131 2.73 23.99 4.93
CA GLY A 131 3.58 24.17 6.10
C GLY A 131 3.83 22.85 6.86
N GLY A 132 2.80 22.00 6.96
CA GLY A 132 2.87 20.69 7.59
C GLY A 132 3.64 19.66 6.77
N LEU A 133 3.54 19.70 5.43
CA LEU A 133 4.34 18.84 4.53
C LEU A 133 5.83 18.94 4.84
N ARG A 134 6.33 20.17 4.93
CA ARG A 134 7.74 20.41 5.23
C ARG A 134 8.10 20.10 6.68
N SER A 135 7.32 20.60 7.64
CA SER A 135 7.69 20.55 9.05
C SER A 135 7.47 19.19 9.72
N LEU A 136 6.47 18.42 9.28
CA LEU A 136 6.11 17.15 9.89
C LEU A 136 6.58 15.94 9.07
N PHE A 137 6.58 16.05 7.74
CA PHE A 137 6.84 14.93 6.85
C PHE A 137 8.15 15.05 6.06
N GLY A 138 8.83 16.20 6.13
CA GLY A 138 10.07 16.44 5.37
C GLY A 138 9.86 16.53 3.86
N ILE A 139 8.62 16.78 3.41
CA ILE A 139 8.27 16.86 1.99
C ILE A 139 8.28 18.34 1.59
N ALA A 140 9.11 18.69 0.60
CA ALA A 140 9.03 20.03 0.02
C ALA A 140 7.69 20.19 -0.72
N PRO A 141 6.90 21.25 -0.50
CA PRO A 141 5.59 21.41 -1.15
C PRO A 141 5.65 21.28 -2.68
N GLU A 142 6.77 21.67 -3.28
CA GLU A 142 7.01 21.62 -4.72
C GLU A 142 7.16 20.19 -5.27
N GLN A 143 7.39 19.19 -4.40
CA GLN A 143 7.45 17.78 -4.79
C GLN A 143 6.07 17.13 -4.92
N LEU A 144 5.02 17.73 -4.36
CA LEU A 144 3.68 17.16 -4.35
C LEU A 144 2.87 17.67 -5.55
N LEU A 145 2.59 16.78 -6.50
CA LEU A 145 1.77 17.05 -7.68
C LEU A 145 0.35 16.58 -7.43
N PHE A 146 -0.63 17.46 -7.64
CA PHE A 146 -2.04 17.12 -7.47
C PHE A 146 -2.67 16.75 -8.80
N SER A 147 -3.39 15.62 -8.82
CA SER A 147 -4.24 15.22 -9.95
C SER A 147 -5.67 15.07 -9.46
N GLU A 148 -6.51 16.02 -9.85
CA GLU A 148 -7.95 15.98 -9.57
C GLU A 148 -8.68 15.26 -10.70
N ALA A 149 -9.41 14.21 -10.35
CA ALA A 149 -10.25 13.45 -11.28
C ALA A 149 -11.73 13.77 -11.02
N PRO A 150 -12.52 14.17 -12.04
CA PRO A 150 -13.95 14.43 -11.85
C PRO A 150 -14.73 13.21 -11.36
N ARG A 151 -14.31 12.00 -11.77
CA ARG A 151 -14.90 10.72 -11.34
C ARG A 151 -13.79 9.73 -11.05
N LEU A 152 -14.06 8.76 -10.17
CA LEU A 152 -13.10 7.72 -9.82
C LEU A 152 -12.57 6.93 -11.04
N LEU A 153 -13.43 6.69 -12.05
CA LEU A 153 -13.01 6.02 -13.28
C LEU A 153 -11.94 6.82 -14.04
N ASP A 154 -12.00 8.15 -13.97
CA ASP A 154 -11.05 9.03 -14.64
C ASP A 154 -9.65 8.98 -13.96
N ALA A 155 -9.54 8.37 -12.76
CA ALA A 155 -8.27 8.13 -12.08
C ALA A 155 -7.58 6.81 -12.48
N LEU A 156 -8.26 5.93 -13.22
CA LEU A 156 -7.74 4.59 -13.56
C LEU A 156 -6.87 4.54 -14.83
N TRP A 157 -6.87 5.62 -15.63
CA TRP A 157 -6.25 5.71 -16.96
C TRP A 157 -6.83 4.77 -18.02
#